data_AF-A0A964ZYR9-F1
#
_entry.id   AF-A0A964ZYR9-F1
#
_cell.length_a   1.000
_cell.length_b   1.000
_cell.length_c   1.000
_cell.angle_alpha   90.00
_cell.angle_beta   90.00
_cell.angle_gamma   90.00
#
_symmetry.space_group_name_H-M   'P 1'
#
loop_
_entity.id
_entity.type
_entity.pdbx_description
1 polymer ?
#
loop_
_entity_poly.entity_id
_entity_poly.type
_entity_poly.pdbx_seq_one_letter_code
_entity_poly.pdbx_strand_id
1 'polypeptide(L)'
;WSNYFNSDESIEDFKLDSNVCAYVGTGLWHHWLCNHDVDALRNFWPMLERAMTWVLQMRLTNGTILWAREEAQKPWNYALLTGCSSIRHALICAANIADTLKSPKPEWYEAAAKIDLAIRETPFVFEPKERWAMDWYYPVLSGSMTGAVAKSRLEEQFETFVMQDHGVRCVSDEPWITASETAECSMAFSAIGDLDTAQFLLNTTSHHRTCDGAYLTGLVYPDKVVFPADETSAYTGAAIILAADSLYSISPASRIFRYDDQNEIIES
;
A
#
# COMPACT_ATOMS: atom_id res chain seq x y z
N TRP A 1 21.89 -3.61 -1.01
CA TRP A 1 21.09 -2.41 -0.72
C TRP A 1 20.28 -2.77 0.50
N SER A 2 20.55 -2.19 1.66
CA SER A 2 19.76 -2.43 2.88
C SER A 2 18.62 -1.42 2.95
N ASN A 3 17.54 -1.76 3.66
CA ASN A 3 16.40 -0.86 3.82
C ASN A 3 16.53 0.05 5.05
N TYR A 4 17.33 -0.35 6.04
CA TYR A 4 17.44 0.33 7.33
C TYR A 4 18.90 0.71 7.57
N PHE A 5 19.12 2.01 7.76
CA PHE A 5 20.43 2.59 8.03
C PHE A 5 20.35 3.45 9.29
N ASN A 6 21.37 3.34 10.11
CA ASN A 6 21.60 4.28 11.20
C ASN A 6 21.94 5.66 10.63
N SER A 7 21.87 6.69 11.47
CA SER A 7 22.23 8.07 11.10
C SER A 7 23.69 8.23 10.63
N ASP A 8 24.56 7.26 10.94
CA ASP A 8 25.96 7.20 10.52
C ASP A 8 26.19 6.40 9.23
N GLU A 9 25.11 6.10 8.49
CA GLU A 9 25.10 5.31 7.25
C GLU A 9 25.49 3.84 7.42
N SER A 10 25.70 3.37 8.66
CA SER A 10 25.85 1.93 8.91
C SER A 10 24.53 1.19 8.75
N ILE A 11 24.59 -0.08 8.35
CA ILE A 11 23.40 -0.91 8.17
C ILE A 11 22.82 -1.23 9.54
N GLU A 12 21.58 -0.80 9.79
CA GLU A 12 20.83 -1.11 11.00
C GLU A 12 20.23 -2.52 10.90
N ASP A 13 19.62 -2.84 9.76
CA ASP A 13 19.02 -4.14 9.47
C ASP A 13 19.32 -4.54 8.02
N PHE A 14 19.85 -5.76 7.86
CA PHE A 14 20.16 -6.38 6.57
C PHE A 14 18.91 -6.96 5.88
N LYS A 15 17.74 -6.92 6.54
CA LYS A 15 16.47 -7.35 6.00
C LYS A 15 16.08 -6.54 4.76
N LEU A 16 15.72 -7.28 3.71
CA LEU A 16 15.17 -6.77 2.46
C LEU A 16 13.71 -7.17 2.37
N ASP A 17 12.82 -6.21 2.56
CA ASP A 17 11.38 -6.36 2.42
C ASP A 17 10.99 -6.36 0.94
N SER A 18 10.36 -7.44 0.48
CA SER A 18 9.92 -7.61 -0.90
C SER A 18 8.96 -6.52 -1.37
N ASN A 19 8.03 -6.12 -0.50
CA ASN A 19 7.05 -5.07 -0.77
C ASN A 19 7.71 -3.69 -0.90
N VAL A 20 8.66 -3.35 -0.01
CA VAL A 20 9.36 -2.06 -0.08
C VAL A 20 10.15 -1.93 -1.38
N CYS A 21 10.83 -3.00 -1.80
CA CYS A 21 11.52 -3.02 -3.09
C CYS A 21 10.55 -2.92 -4.28
N ALA A 22 9.29 -3.33 -4.12
CA ALA A 22 8.29 -3.22 -5.18
C ALA A 22 7.75 -1.80 -5.35
N TYR A 23 7.70 -0.98 -4.30
CA TYR A 23 7.07 0.36 -4.32
C TYR A 23 7.62 1.32 -5.38
N VAL A 24 8.85 1.10 -5.86
CA VAL A 24 9.41 1.85 -6.99
C VAL A 24 8.55 1.79 -8.26
N GLY A 25 7.81 0.68 -8.48
CA GLY A 25 6.87 0.54 -9.59
C GLY A 25 5.71 1.52 -9.50
N THR A 26 5.08 1.59 -8.33
CA THR A 26 3.98 2.55 -8.05
C THR A 26 4.47 3.98 -8.09
N GLY A 27 5.62 4.29 -7.49
CA GLY A 27 6.19 5.64 -7.48
C GLY A 27 6.52 6.16 -8.88
N LEU A 28 7.15 5.33 -9.72
CA LEU A 28 7.44 5.70 -11.11
C LEU A 28 6.18 5.84 -11.95
N TRP A 29 5.18 5.00 -11.73
CA TRP A 29 3.91 5.08 -12.46
C TRP A 29 3.13 6.34 -12.07
N HIS A 30 3.08 6.66 -10.77
CA HIS A 30 2.54 7.93 -10.28
C HIS A 30 3.27 9.13 -10.92
N HIS A 31 4.60 9.11 -10.95
CA HIS A 31 5.38 10.17 -11.61
C HIS A 31 5.01 10.32 -13.09
N TRP A 32 4.89 9.21 -13.82
CA TRP A 32 4.49 9.25 -15.23
C TRP A 32 3.05 9.74 -15.41
N LEU A 33 2.10 9.35 -14.56
CA LEU A 33 0.73 9.82 -14.62
C LEU A 33 0.65 11.34 -14.46
N CYS A 34 1.45 11.91 -13.54
CA CYS A 34 1.48 13.36 -13.32
C CYS A 34 2.16 14.15 -14.44
N ASN A 35 3.23 13.60 -15.03
CA ASN A 35 4.16 14.40 -15.85
C ASN A 35 4.27 13.95 -17.31
N HIS A 36 3.81 12.74 -17.63
CA HIS A 36 4.05 12.04 -18.91
C HIS A 36 5.53 12.01 -19.33
N ASP A 37 6.45 12.02 -18.36
CA ASP A 37 7.90 12.04 -18.60
C ASP A 37 8.42 10.64 -18.96
N VAL A 38 8.44 10.36 -20.27
CA VAL A 38 8.95 9.09 -20.80
C VAL A 38 10.47 8.97 -20.63
N ASP A 39 11.21 10.08 -20.59
CA ASP A 39 12.66 10.04 -20.46
C ASP A 39 13.07 9.68 -19.02
N ALA A 40 12.34 10.14 -18.01
CA ALA A 40 12.46 9.64 -16.64
C ALA A 40 12.20 8.12 -16.57
N LEU A 41 11.13 7.63 -17.22
CA LEU A 41 10.86 6.19 -17.27
C LEU A 41 12.01 5.41 -17.90
N ARG A 42 12.57 5.87 -19.02
CA ARG A 42 13.74 5.23 -19.67
C ARG A 42 14.97 5.23 -18.76
N ASN A 43 15.22 6.34 -18.07
CA ASN A 43 16.36 6.48 -17.18
C ASN A 43 16.28 5.51 -15.98
N PHE A 44 15.08 5.37 -15.39
CA PHE A 44 14.87 4.49 -14.24
C PHE A 44 14.52 3.03 -14.60
N TRP A 45 14.27 2.73 -15.87
CA TRP A 45 13.89 1.39 -16.34
C TRP A 45 14.84 0.27 -15.86
N PRO A 46 16.18 0.39 -15.95
CA PRO A 46 17.08 -0.67 -15.48
C PRO A 46 16.95 -0.93 -13.98
N MET A 47 16.61 0.08 -13.19
CA MET A 47 16.36 -0.08 -11.75
C MET A 47 15.03 -0.79 -11.51
N LEU A 48 13.96 -0.34 -12.16
CA LEU A 48 12.63 -0.94 -12.05
C LEU A 48 12.64 -2.42 -12.44
N GLU A 49 13.25 -2.75 -13.58
CA GLU A 49 13.31 -4.12 -14.08
C GLU A 49 14.08 -5.04 -13.10
N ARG A 50 15.20 -4.58 -12.55
CA ARG A 50 15.95 -5.34 -11.54
C ARG A 50 15.15 -5.53 -10.25
N ALA A 51 14.45 -4.50 -9.80
CA ALA A 51 13.61 -4.57 -8.60
C ALA A 51 12.49 -5.59 -8.77
N MET A 52 11.71 -5.50 -9.85
CA MET A 52 10.63 -6.46 -10.14
C MET A 52 11.17 -7.88 -10.33
N THR A 53 12.29 -8.04 -11.04
CA THR A 53 12.92 -9.35 -11.22
C THR A 53 13.32 -9.97 -9.88
N TRP A 54 13.90 -9.19 -8.97
CA TRP A 54 14.27 -9.66 -7.64
C TRP A 54 13.04 -10.02 -6.79
N VAL A 55 11.99 -9.20 -6.82
CA VAL A 55 10.71 -9.50 -6.16
C VAL A 55 10.13 -10.83 -6.67
N LEU A 56 10.15 -11.08 -7.98
CA LEU A 56 9.62 -12.31 -8.56
C LEU A 56 10.47 -13.56 -8.30
N GLN A 57 11.75 -13.41 -7.94
CA GLN A 57 12.59 -14.51 -7.45
C GLN A 57 12.19 -14.97 -6.05
N MET A 58 11.38 -14.19 -5.33
CA MET A 58 10.84 -14.52 -4.01
C MET A 58 9.45 -15.19 -4.07
N ARG A 59 8.97 -15.51 -5.28
CA ARG A 59 7.74 -16.29 -5.46
C ARG A 59 7.83 -17.65 -4.78
N LEU A 60 6.79 -17.96 -4.01
CA LEU A 60 6.55 -19.27 -3.43
C LEU A 60 5.75 -20.15 -4.41
N THR A 61 5.70 -21.46 -4.14
CA THR A 61 5.02 -22.45 -5.02
C THR A 61 3.51 -22.22 -5.10
N ASN A 62 2.91 -21.61 -4.07
CA ASN A 62 1.51 -21.22 -4.01
C ASN A 62 1.22 -19.87 -4.70
N GLY A 63 2.22 -19.23 -5.31
CA GLY A 63 2.07 -17.98 -6.07
C GLY A 63 2.20 -16.70 -5.24
N THR A 64 2.29 -16.78 -3.90
CA THR A 64 2.56 -15.61 -3.05
C THR A 64 4.03 -15.19 -3.10
N ILE A 65 4.35 -14.02 -2.55
CA ILE A 65 5.73 -13.51 -2.46
C ILE A 65 6.20 -13.57 -1.02
N LEU A 66 7.37 -14.17 -0.80
CA LEU A 66 8.03 -14.22 0.50
C LEU A 66 8.24 -12.79 1.04
N TRP A 67 7.87 -12.56 2.31
CA TRP A 67 7.90 -11.23 2.89
C TRP A 67 9.29 -10.58 2.81
N ALA A 68 10.32 -11.26 3.31
CA ALA A 68 11.65 -10.68 3.40
C ALA A 68 12.76 -11.73 3.27
N ARG A 69 13.97 -11.25 2.97
CA ARG A 69 15.22 -12.02 2.97
C ARG A 69 16.37 -11.18 3.49
N GLU A 70 17.41 -11.85 3.98
CA GLU A 70 18.73 -11.24 4.14
C GLU A 70 19.61 -11.66 2.95
N GLU A 71 20.71 -10.94 2.71
CA GLU A 71 21.60 -11.18 1.56
C GLU A 71 22.10 -12.63 1.48
N ALA A 72 22.44 -13.24 2.62
CA ALA A 72 22.96 -14.61 2.71
C ALA A 72 21.98 -15.63 3.30
N GLN A 73 20.78 -15.21 3.74
CA GLN A 73 19.88 -16.06 4.51
C GLN A 73 18.41 -15.93 4.07
N LYS A 74 17.62 -16.94 4.44
CA LYS A 74 16.16 -16.96 4.28
C LYS A 74 15.50 -17.28 5.63
N PRO A 75 15.57 -16.39 6.62
CA PRO A 75 15.03 -16.68 7.94
C PRO A 75 13.49 -16.67 7.95
N TRP A 76 12.86 -15.96 7.01
CA TRP A 76 11.42 -16.00 6.79
C TRP A 76 11.04 -17.07 5.75
N ASN A 77 9.92 -17.73 5.97
CA ASN A 77 9.34 -18.74 5.07
C ASN A 77 7.84 -18.50 4.78
N TYR A 78 7.31 -17.31 5.11
CA TYR A 78 5.91 -16.95 4.97
C TYR A 78 5.70 -15.68 4.13
N ALA A 79 4.48 -15.50 3.64
CA ALA A 79 4.03 -14.32 2.91
C ALA A 79 3.03 -13.53 3.76
N LEU A 80 3.01 -12.21 3.63
CA LEU A 80 2.02 -11.34 4.26
C LEU A 80 0.92 -10.98 3.25
N LEU A 81 -0.34 -10.96 3.70
CA LEU A 81 -1.49 -10.54 2.88
C LEU A 81 -1.31 -9.08 2.42
N THR A 82 -1.04 -8.18 3.37
CA THR A 82 -0.70 -6.77 3.11
C THR A 82 0.49 -6.63 2.15
N GLY A 83 1.57 -7.38 2.39
CA GLY A 83 2.77 -7.36 1.55
C GLY A 83 2.47 -7.75 0.10
N CYS A 84 1.79 -8.90 -0.10
CA CYS A 84 1.42 -9.36 -1.43
C CYS A 84 0.42 -8.42 -2.11
N SER A 85 -0.55 -7.87 -1.38
CA SER A 85 -1.50 -6.87 -1.90
C SER A 85 -0.76 -5.68 -2.51
N SER A 86 0.19 -5.10 -1.77
CA SER A 86 0.95 -3.95 -2.27
C SER A 86 1.92 -4.29 -3.42
N ILE A 87 2.55 -5.48 -3.40
CA ILE A 87 3.38 -5.98 -4.50
C ILE A 87 2.55 -6.17 -5.77
N ARG A 88 1.34 -6.72 -5.65
CA ARG A 88 0.40 -6.89 -6.77
C ARG A 88 0.11 -5.55 -7.45
N HIS A 89 -0.20 -4.52 -6.67
CA HIS A 89 -0.42 -3.18 -7.20
C HIS A 89 0.83 -2.63 -7.91
N ALA A 90 2.00 -2.77 -7.29
CA ALA A 90 3.27 -2.32 -7.85
C ALA A 90 3.65 -3.06 -9.15
N LEU A 91 3.38 -4.37 -9.26
CA LEU A 91 3.62 -5.16 -10.47
C LEU A 91 2.76 -4.66 -11.64
N ILE A 92 1.50 -4.31 -11.40
CA ILE A 92 0.63 -3.74 -12.42
C ILE A 92 1.13 -2.36 -12.86
N CYS A 93 1.51 -1.51 -11.91
CA CYS A 93 2.14 -0.22 -12.21
C CYS A 93 3.41 -0.37 -13.05
N ALA A 94 4.28 -1.30 -12.68
CA ALA A 94 5.50 -1.60 -13.42
C ALA A 94 5.20 -2.14 -14.83
N ALA A 95 4.18 -2.98 -14.98
CA ALA A 95 3.80 -3.53 -16.27
C ALA A 95 3.23 -2.44 -17.20
N ASN A 96 2.46 -1.49 -16.68
CA ASN A 96 2.02 -0.32 -17.44
C ASN A 96 3.21 0.55 -17.93
N ILE A 97 4.25 0.71 -17.10
CA ILE A 97 5.50 1.37 -17.51
C ILE A 97 6.17 0.58 -18.65
N ALA A 98 6.24 -0.74 -18.51
CA ALA A 98 6.83 -1.62 -19.51
C ALA A 98 6.13 -1.50 -20.88
N ASP A 99 4.80 -1.48 -20.88
CA ASP A 99 3.97 -1.29 -22.07
C ASP A 99 4.18 0.11 -22.69
N THR A 100 4.25 1.14 -21.86
CA THR A 100 4.55 2.53 -22.28
C THR A 100 5.91 2.64 -22.96
N LEU A 101 6.91 1.89 -22.46
CA LEU A 101 8.26 1.83 -23.04
C LEU A 101 8.39 0.84 -24.20
N LYS A 102 7.30 0.15 -24.59
CA LYS A 102 7.28 -0.91 -25.63
C LYS A 102 8.22 -2.08 -25.33
N SER A 103 8.39 -2.41 -24.04
CA SER A 103 9.15 -3.56 -23.56
C SER A 103 8.27 -4.42 -22.65
N PRO A 104 7.18 -5.02 -23.18
CA PRO A 104 6.15 -5.65 -22.37
C PRO A 104 6.69 -6.79 -21.49
N LYS A 105 6.14 -6.89 -20.27
CA LYS A 105 6.51 -7.87 -19.23
C LYS A 105 5.29 -8.66 -18.78
N PRO A 106 4.74 -9.56 -19.63
CA PRO A 106 3.53 -10.31 -19.31
C PRO A 106 3.63 -11.10 -18.00
N GLU A 107 4.83 -11.55 -17.64
CA GLU A 107 5.09 -12.27 -16.40
C GLU A 107 4.82 -11.44 -15.12
N TRP A 108 4.78 -10.10 -15.21
CA TRP A 108 4.43 -9.22 -14.10
C TRP A 108 2.91 -9.21 -13.86
N TYR A 109 2.11 -9.13 -14.93
CA TYR A 109 0.65 -9.29 -14.86
C TYR A 109 0.26 -10.69 -14.38
N GLU A 110 0.93 -11.74 -14.88
CA GLU A 110 0.66 -13.12 -14.45
C GLU A 110 0.96 -13.32 -12.95
N ALA A 111 2.02 -12.70 -12.43
CA ALA A 111 2.33 -12.75 -11.01
C ALA A 111 1.28 -12.01 -10.17
N ALA A 112 0.86 -10.81 -10.61
CA ALA A 112 -0.24 -10.07 -9.98
C ALA A 112 -1.54 -10.91 -9.95
N ALA A 113 -1.90 -11.56 -11.05
CA ALA A 113 -3.10 -12.41 -11.12
C ALA A 113 -3.03 -13.64 -10.21
N LYS A 114 -1.84 -14.22 -10.01
CA LYS A 114 -1.64 -15.31 -9.04
C LYS A 114 -1.80 -14.84 -7.60
N ILE A 115 -1.36 -13.63 -7.28
CA ILE A 115 -1.60 -13.02 -5.98
C ILE A 115 -3.10 -12.79 -5.77
N ASP A 116 -3.80 -12.23 -6.77
CA ASP A 116 -5.27 -12.04 -6.70
C ASP A 116 -5.99 -13.37 -6.43
N LEU A 117 -5.59 -14.46 -7.09
CA LEU A 117 -6.13 -15.80 -6.84
C LEU A 117 -5.86 -16.28 -5.41
N ALA A 118 -4.64 -16.10 -4.90
CA ALA A 118 -4.28 -16.53 -3.54
C ALA A 118 -5.07 -15.76 -2.47
N ILE A 119 -5.26 -14.45 -2.66
CA ILE A 119 -6.04 -13.58 -1.78
C ILE A 119 -7.52 -14.01 -1.75
N ARG A 120 -8.08 -14.39 -2.91
CA ARG A 120 -9.50 -14.73 -3.02
C ARG A 120 -9.81 -16.17 -2.59
N GLU A 121 -9.01 -17.15 -3.03
CA GLU A 121 -9.35 -18.57 -2.91
C GLU A 121 -8.62 -19.27 -1.75
N THR A 122 -7.45 -18.77 -1.35
CA THR A 122 -6.62 -19.45 -0.34
C THR A 122 -6.03 -18.49 0.70
N PRO A 123 -6.83 -17.65 1.37
CA PRO A 123 -6.31 -16.62 2.29
C PRO A 123 -5.47 -17.19 3.45
N PHE A 124 -5.68 -18.46 3.83
CA PHE A 124 -4.91 -19.15 4.88
C PHE A 124 -3.45 -19.44 4.51
N VAL A 125 -3.00 -19.14 3.29
CA VAL A 125 -1.58 -19.28 2.90
C VAL A 125 -0.72 -18.10 3.36
N PHE A 126 -1.35 -17.01 3.79
CA PHE A 126 -0.67 -15.87 4.38
C PHE A 126 -0.48 -16.09 5.88
N GLU A 127 0.59 -15.52 6.42
CA GLU A 127 0.79 -15.47 7.86
C GLU A 127 -0.34 -14.66 8.51
N PRO A 128 -1.02 -15.17 9.54
CA PRO A 128 -2.13 -14.48 10.18
C PRO A 128 -1.69 -13.15 10.80
N LYS A 129 -2.29 -12.06 10.29
CA LYS A 129 -2.15 -10.70 10.78
C LYS A 129 -3.51 -10.01 10.92
N GLU A 130 -4.56 -10.75 11.30
CA GLU A 130 -5.92 -10.23 11.50
C GLU A 130 -5.99 -9.18 12.61
N ARG A 131 -5.00 -9.14 13.50
CA ARG A 131 -4.84 -8.09 14.50
C ARG A 131 -4.45 -6.73 13.91
N TRP A 132 -3.91 -6.66 12.69
CA TRP A 132 -3.41 -5.43 12.07
C TRP A 132 -4.38 -4.89 11.02
N ALA A 133 -4.66 -3.58 11.06
CA ALA A 133 -5.66 -2.96 10.17
C ALA A 133 -5.30 -3.07 8.68
N MET A 134 -4.01 -3.06 8.35
CA MET A 134 -3.56 -3.17 6.97
C MET A 134 -4.07 -4.46 6.30
N ASP A 135 -4.08 -5.57 7.02
CA ASP A 135 -4.58 -6.85 6.47
C ASP A 135 -6.07 -6.77 6.13
N TRP A 136 -6.83 -5.91 6.82
CA TRP A 136 -8.22 -5.63 6.51
C TRP A 136 -8.39 -4.79 5.24
N TYR A 137 -7.74 -3.63 5.12
CA TYR A 137 -8.02 -2.70 4.01
C TYR A 137 -7.08 -2.82 2.79
N TYR A 138 -5.87 -3.37 2.90
CA TYR A 138 -4.92 -3.45 1.76
C TYR A 138 -5.40 -4.25 0.56
N PRO A 139 -6.14 -5.37 0.71
CA PRO A 139 -6.70 -6.05 -0.44
C PRO A 139 -7.58 -5.14 -1.30
N VAL A 140 -8.31 -4.22 -0.66
CA VAL A 140 -9.13 -3.21 -1.34
C VAL A 140 -8.28 -2.07 -1.90
N LEU A 141 -7.38 -1.49 -1.08
CA LEU A 141 -6.50 -0.39 -1.49
C LEU A 141 -5.62 -0.73 -2.70
N SER A 142 -5.19 -1.98 -2.82
CA SER A 142 -4.33 -2.48 -3.91
C SER A 142 -5.11 -2.94 -5.16
N GLY A 143 -6.44 -2.99 -5.08
CA GLY A 143 -7.32 -3.46 -6.14
C GLY A 143 -7.28 -4.97 -6.38
N SER A 144 -6.78 -5.76 -5.42
CA SER A 144 -6.92 -7.23 -5.47
C SER A 144 -8.34 -7.69 -5.12
N MET A 145 -9.07 -6.88 -4.36
CA MET A 145 -10.51 -6.99 -4.15
C MET A 145 -11.20 -5.71 -4.63
N THR A 146 -12.24 -5.86 -5.46
CA THR A 146 -13.04 -4.74 -6.00
C THR A 146 -14.53 -5.08 -5.94
N GLY A 147 -15.40 -4.11 -6.22
CA GLY A 147 -16.85 -4.32 -6.28
C GLY A 147 -17.46 -4.75 -4.93
N ALA A 148 -18.47 -5.63 -4.98
CA ALA A 148 -19.27 -6.00 -3.80
C ALA A 148 -18.45 -6.70 -2.70
N VAL A 149 -17.46 -7.53 -3.08
CA VAL A 149 -16.61 -8.23 -2.08
C VAL A 149 -15.72 -7.24 -1.32
N ALA A 150 -15.24 -6.19 -1.99
CA ALA A 150 -14.47 -5.13 -1.34
C ALA A 150 -15.32 -4.33 -0.35
N LYS A 151 -16.57 -4.02 -0.71
CA LYS A 151 -17.52 -3.34 0.18
C LYS A 151 -17.81 -4.17 1.43
N SER A 152 -18.19 -5.44 1.27
CA SER A 152 -18.43 -6.37 2.39
C SER A 152 -17.22 -6.45 3.32
N ARG A 153 -16.02 -6.60 2.74
CA ARG A 153 -14.79 -6.68 3.53
C ARG A 153 -14.56 -5.43 4.38
N LEU A 154 -14.74 -4.23 3.80
CA LEU A 154 -14.58 -2.99 4.56
C LEU A 154 -15.67 -2.86 5.65
N GLU A 155 -16.92 -3.18 5.34
CA GLU A 155 -18.01 -3.14 6.34
C GLU A 155 -17.75 -4.09 7.54
N GLU A 156 -17.24 -5.30 7.29
CA GLU A 156 -17.09 -6.36 8.30
C GLU A 156 -16.19 -6.01 9.50
N GLN A 157 -15.15 -5.19 9.31
CA GLN A 157 -14.22 -4.83 10.39
C GLN A 157 -14.14 -3.33 10.64
N PHE A 158 -15.12 -2.57 10.14
CA PHE A 158 -15.18 -1.13 10.36
C PHE A 158 -15.14 -0.79 11.85
N GLU A 159 -16.05 -1.33 12.67
CA GLU A 159 -16.10 -1.04 14.11
C GLU A 159 -14.90 -1.61 14.90
N THR A 160 -14.23 -2.63 14.35
CA THR A 160 -13.02 -3.21 14.96
C THR A 160 -11.86 -2.22 14.87
N PHE A 161 -11.63 -1.65 13.69
CA PHE A 161 -10.44 -0.82 13.45
C PHE A 161 -10.73 0.67 13.50
N VAL A 162 -11.92 1.12 13.11
CA VAL A 162 -12.30 2.53 13.18
C VAL A 162 -12.74 2.85 14.60
N MET A 163 -12.10 3.85 15.17
CA MET A 163 -12.53 4.46 16.41
C MET A 163 -13.27 5.75 16.06
N GLN A 164 -14.58 5.76 16.33
CA GLN A 164 -15.46 6.89 16.02
C GLN A 164 -14.82 8.21 16.46
N ASP A 165 -14.81 9.18 15.55
CA ASP A 165 -14.23 10.53 15.69
C ASP A 165 -12.70 10.61 15.91
N HIS A 166 -11.97 9.49 15.80
CA HIS A 166 -10.53 9.48 16.07
C HIS A 166 -9.69 9.00 14.87
N GLY A 167 -10.15 8.01 14.12
CA GLY A 167 -9.45 7.44 12.97
C GLY A 167 -9.32 5.92 13.05
N VAL A 168 -8.29 5.36 12.41
CA VAL A 168 -8.05 3.92 12.30
C VAL A 168 -6.98 3.46 13.28
N ARG A 169 -7.28 2.42 14.04
CA ARG A 169 -6.33 1.71 14.90
C ARG A 169 -5.30 0.99 14.05
N CYS A 170 -4.02 1.07 14.43
CA CYS A 170 -2.99 0.24 13.79
C CYS A 170 -3.24 -1.25 14.09
N VAL A 171 -3.69 -1.55 15.31
CA VAL A 171 -3.98 -2.92 15.78
C VAL A 171 -5.30 -2.97 16.55
N SER A 172 -6.07 -4.05 16.41
CA SER A 172 -7.46 -4.12 16.88
C SER A 172 -7.64 -4.15 18.40
N ASP A 173 -6.61 -4.53 19.13
CA ASP A 173 -6.64 -4.71 20.60
C ASP A 173 -6.00 -3.56 21.38
N GLU A 174 -5.51 -2.51 20.69
CA GLU A 174 -4.95 -1.32 21.33
C GLU A 174 -5.64 -0.05 20.81
N PRO A 175 -5.88 0.97 21.66
CA PRO A 175 -6.45 2.25 21.26
C PRO A 175 -5.42 3.16 20.57
N TRP A 176 -4.51 2.58 19.78
CA TRP A 176 -3.44 3.28 19.08
C TRP A 176 -3.87 3.60 17.65
N ILE A 177 -4.22 4.86 17.42
CA ILE A 177 -4.64 5.40 16.13
C ILE A 177 -3.42 5.95 15.41
N THR A 178 -3.29 5.67 14.12
CA THR A 178 -2.17 6.16 13.31
C THR A 178 -2.67 6.93 12.09
N ALA A 179 -1.96 8.01 11.75
CA ALA A 179 -2.39 8.91 10.67
C ALA A 179 -2.25 8.25 9.30
N SER A 180 -1.19 7.46 9.09
CA SER A 180 -0.95 6.70 7.85
C SER A 180 -2.07 5.70 7.60
N GLU A 181 -2.39 4.83 8.55
CA GLU A 181 -3.43 3.81 8.41
C GLU A 181 -4.79 4.46 8.20
N THR A 182 -5.05 5.60 8.87
CA THR A 182 -6.27 6.37 8.66
C THR A 182 -6.37 6.91 7.23
N ALA A 183 -5.29 7.49 6.70
CA ALA A 183 -5.25 8.03 5.34
C ALA A 183 -5.29 6.93 4.27
N GLU A 184 -4.61 5.80 4.48
CA GLU A 184 -4.65 4.66 3.57
C GLU A 184 -6.01 3.97 3.56
N CYS A 185 -6.66 3.83 4.71
CA CYS A 185 -8.02 3.33 4.80
C CYS A 185 -9.01 4.29 4.11
N SER A 186 -8.83 5.61 4.24
CA SER A 186 -9.56 6.60 3.45
C SER A 186 -9.42 6.35 1.94
N MET A 187 -8.21 6.04 1.45
CA MET A 187 -8.01 5.68 0.04
C MET A 187 -8.73 4.39 -0.34
N ALA A 188 -8.76 3.38 0.55
CA ALA A 188 -9.50 2.14 0.32
C ALA A 188 -11.02 2.36 0.19
N PHE A 189 -11.61 3.22 1.02
CA PHE A 189 -13.02 3.63 0.90
C PHE A 189 -13.26 4.44 -0.39
N SER A 190 -12.33 5.33 -0.75
CA SER A 190 -12.41 6.05 -2.03
C SER A 190 -12.35 5.10 -3.23
N ALA A 191 -11.59 3.99 -3.13
CA ALA A 191 -11.43 3.01 -4.21
C ALA A 191 -12.72 2.23 -4.52
N ILE A 192 -13.63 2.11 -3.54
CA ILE A 192 -14.95 1.46 -3.70
C ILE A 192 -16.10 2.46 -3.94
N GLY A 193 -15.76 3.75 -4.07
CA GLY A 193 -16.70 4.85 -4.31
C GLY A 193 -17.46 5.33 -3.07
N ASP A 194 -17.07 4.91 -1.86
CA ASP A 194 -17.62 5.44 -0.61
C ASP A 194 -16.85 6.70 -0.19
N LEU A 195 -17.19 7.81 -0.85
CA LEU A 195 -16.50 9.08 -0.66
C LEU A 195 -16.83 9.74 0.69
N ASP A 196 -18.00 9.45 1.27
CA ASP A 196 -18.41 10.00 2.56
C ASP A 196 -17.55 9.42 3.69
N THR A 197 -17.38 8.09 3.72
CA THR A 197 -16.50 7.44 4.70
C THR A 197 -15.04 7.80 4.49
N ALA A 198 -14.59 7.86 3.23
CA ALA A 198 -13.25 8.32 2.90
C ALA A 198 -12.98 9.74 3.44
N GLN A 199 -13.90 10.68 3.16
CA GLN A 199 -13.81 12.06 3.64
C GLN A 199 -13.78 12.14 5.16
N PHE A 200 -14.62 11.36 5.84
CA PHE A 200 -14.65 11.28 7.30
C PHE A 200 -13.29 10.83 7.87
N LEU A 201 -12.74 9.72 7.37
CA LEU A 201 -11.45 9.21 7.80
C LEU A 201 -10.34 10.22 7.55
N LEU A 202 -10.25 10.78 6.33
CA LEU A 202 -9.25 11.80 6.02
C LEU A 202 -9.31 13.01 6.97
N ASN A 203 -10.51 13.47 7.33
CA ASN A 203 -10.66 14.60 8.25
C ASN A 203 -10.14 14.30 9.66
N THR A 204 -10.29 13.06 10.15
CA THR A 204 -9.79 12.69 11.48
C THR A 204 -8.26 12.70 11.58
N THR A 205 -7.54 12.59 10.46
CA THR A 205 -6.06 12.75 10.45
C THR A 205 -5.60 14.11 10.98
N SER A 206 -6.47 15.14 10.94
CA SER A 206 -6.18 16.47 11.47
C SER A 206 -5.85 16.46 12.97
N HIS A 207 -6.28 15.46 13.73
CA HIS A 207 -5.91 15.29 15.13
C HIS A 207 -4.42 15.04 15.34
N HIS A 208 -3.71 14.56 14.32
CA HIS A 208 -2.27 14.27 14.40
C HIS A 208 -1.42 15.45 13.87
N ARG A 209 -2.06 16.49 13.33
CA ARG A 209 -1.35 17.61 12.72
C ARG A 209 -0.69 18.51 13.77
N THR A 210 0.61 18.75 13.63
CA THR A 210 1.40 19.63 14.49
C THR A 210 1.34 21.08 14.00
N CYS A 211 1.80 22.03 14.83
CA CYS A 211 1.73 23.46 14.54
C CYS A 211 2.63 23.91 13.37
N ASP A 212 3.71 23.18 13.10
CA ASP A 212 4.60 23.39 11.95
C ASP A 212 4.09 22.69 10.67
N GLY A 213 2.96 21.99 10.75
CA GLY A 213 2.30 21.35 9.62
C GLY A 213 2.70 19.90 9.36
N ALA A 214 3.60 19.33 10.15
CA ALA A 214 3.86 17.89 10.15
C ALA A 214 2.68 17.09 10.73
N TYR A 215 2.78 15.77 10.68
CA TYR A 215 1.80 14.86 11.26
C TYR A 215 2.53 13.85 12.15
N LEU A 216 2.05 13.72 13.39
CA LEU A 216 2.47 12.67 14.31
C LEU A 216 2.10 11.31 13.73
N THR A 217 2.97 10.31 13.90
CA THR A 217 2.72 8.95 13.42
C THR A 217 1.45 8.36 14.05
N GLY A 218 1.29 8.49 15.37
CA GLY A 218 0.09 8.00 16.05
C GLY A 218 -0.17 8.58 17.44
N LEU A 219 -1.41 8.38 17.89
CA LEU A 219 -1.95 8.80 19.17
C LEU A 219 -2.63 7.61 19.87
N VAL A 220 -2.26 7.36 21.12
CA VAL A 220 -2.90 6.37 21.98
C VAL A 220 -4.00 7.04 22.81
N TYR A 221 -5.23 6.58 22.65
CA TYR A 221 -6.41 7.09 23.34
C TYR A 221 -6.69 6.38 24.67
N PRO A 222 -7.37 7.03 25.63
CA PRO A 222 -8.00 8.37 25.54
C PRO A 222 -7.05 9.55 25.78
N ASP A 223 -5.87 9.32 26.34
CA ASP A 223 -4.98 10.38 26.81
C ASP A 223 -4.20 11.12 25.70
N LYS A 224 -4.34 10.66 24.44
CA LYS A 224 -3.62 11.16 23.26
C LYS A 224 -2.10 11.13 23.45
N VAL A 225 -1.60 10.05 24.03
CA VAL A 225 -0.15 9.82 24.17
C VAL A 225 0.44 9.62 22.78
N VAL A 226 1.43 10.42 22.43
CA VAL A 226 2.12 10.32 21.13
C VAL A 226 2.94 9.04 21.10
N PHE A 227 2.70 8.18 20.09
CA PHE A 227 3.45 6.95 19.90
C PHE A 227 3.61 6.61 18.40
N PRO A 228 4.85 6.37 17.92
CA PRO A 228 6.12 6.49 18.64
C PRO A 228 6.43 7.94 19.09
N ALA A 229 7.26 8.10 20.13
CA ALA A 229 7.48 9.39 20.79
C ALA A 229 7.96 10.48 19.83
N ASP A 230 7.16 11.55 19.70
CA ASP A 230 7.40 12.72 18.84
C ASP A 230 7.74 12.39 17.37
N GLU A 231 7.39 11.19 16.89
CA GLU A 231 7.73 10.78 15.54
C GLU A 231 6.79 11.41 14.52
N THR A 232 7.37 12.06 13.51
CA THR A 232 6.67 12.60 12.34
C THR A 232 7.25 12.00 11.06
N SER A 233 6.82 10.78 10.75
CA SER A 233 7.34 10.02 9.61
C SER A 233 6.96 10.65 8.25
N ALA A 234 7.90 10.69 7.31
CA ALA A 234 7.67 11.27 5.98
C ALA A 234 6.55 10.54 5.20
N TYR A 235 6.44 9.22 5.37
CA TYR A 235 5.38 8.43 4.74
C TYR A 235 3.99 8.78 5.28
N THR A 236 3.87 9.23 6.54
CA THR A 236 2.60 9.67 7.14
C THR A 236 2.05 10.89 6.39
N GLY A 237 2.90 11.91 6.19
CA GLY A 237 2.53 13.07 5.40
C GLY A 237 2.21 12.71 3.95
N ALA A 238 2.98 11.80 3.35
CA ALA A 238 2.75 11.34 1.98
C ALA A 238 1.40 10.61 1.83
N ALA A 239 1.04 9.72 2.78
CA ALA A 239 -0.24 9.01 2.76
C ALA A 239 -1.43 9.98 2.82
N ILE A 240 -1.35 11.02 3.64
CA ILE A 240 -2.39 12.06 3.74
C ILE A 240 -2.51 12.86 2.43
N ILE A 241 -1.38 13.22 1.81
CA ILE A 241 -1.37 13.92 0.52
C ILE A 241 -2.01 13.04 -0.56
N LEU A 242 -1.67 11.75 -0.62
CA LEU A 242 -2.25 10.80 -1.58
C LEU A 242 -3.74 10.57 -1.33
N ALA A 243 -4.17 10.51 -0.07
CA ALA A 243 -5.59 10.40 0.28
C ALA A 243 -6.39 11.64 -0.16
N ALA A 244 -5.85 12.84 0.06
CA ALA A 244 -6.45 14.07 -0.43
C ALA A 244 -6.47 14.13 -1.96
N ASP A 245 -5.38 13.73 -2.62
CA ASP A 245 -5.31 13.67 -4.09
C ASP A 245 -6.38 12.73 -4.67
N SER A 246 -6.50 11.52 -4.12
CA SER A 246 -7.48 10.52 -4.52
C SER A 246 -8.93 11.00 -4.34
N LEU A 247 -9.23 11.60 -3.19
CA LEU A 247 -10.58 12.04 -2.85
C LEU A 247 -11.04 13.24 -3.69
N TYR A 248 -10.15 14.23 -3.86
CA TYR A 248 -10.50 15.50 -4.52
C TYR A 248 -10.07 15.56 -5.99
N SER A 249 -9.48 14.49 -6.52
CA SER A 249 -8.99 14.41 -7.90
C SER A 249 -8.06 15.58 -8.26
N ILE A 250 -7.09 15.86 -7.38
CA ILE A 250 -6.25 17.07 -7.47
C ILE A 250 -5.27 16.96 -8.64
N SER A 251 -4.69 15.78 -8.83
CA SER A 251 -3.67 15.49 -9.82
C SER A 251 -4.16 14.48 -10.88
N PRO A 252 -3.50 14.39 -12.04
CA PRO A 252 -3.74 13.33 -13.01
C PRO A 252 -3.51 11.91 -12.47
N ALA A 253 -2.72 11.76 -11.40
CA ALA A 253 -2.45 10.48 -10.75
C ALA A 253 -3.43 10.12 -9.63
N SER A 254 -4.41 10.98 -9.32
CA SER A 254 -5.41 10.78 -8.26
C SER A 254 -6.12 9.44 -8.31
N ARG A 255 -6.21 8.83 -9.49
CA ARG A 255 -6.88 7.54 -9.71
C ARG A 255 -5.98 6.32 -9.58
N ILE A 256 -4.71 6.46 -9.17
CA ILE A 256 -3.76 5.33 -9.11
C ILE A 256 -4.24 4.20 -8.17
N PHE A 257 -5.03 4.52 -7.14
CA PHE A 257 -5.65 3.55 -6.22
C PHE A 257 -7.16 3.39 -6.42
N ARG A 258 -7.75 3.92 -7.50
CA ARG A 258 -9.19 3.80 -7.78
C ARG A 258 -9.44 2.74 -8.85
N TYR A 259 -10.30 1.77 -8.55
CA TYR A 259 -10.57 0.59 -9.39
C TYR A 259 -12.05 0.47 -9.80
N ASP A 260 -12.82 1.53 -9.63
CA ASP A 260 -14.25 1.63 -9.87
C ASP A 260 -14.65 1.56 -11.37
N ASP A 261 -13.75 1.93 -12.28
CA ASP A 261 -14.04 2.05 -13.72
C ASP A 261 -13.86 0.77 -14.56
N GLN A 262 -13.44 -0.36 -13.98
CA GLN A 262 -13.30 -1.59 -14.78
C GLN A 262 -14.63 -2.19 -15.26
N ASN A 263 -15.77 -1.61 -14.87
CA ASN A 263 -17.10 -2.02 -15.32
C ASN A 263 -17.63 -1.25 -16.55
N GLU A 264 -17.02 -0.15 -17.00
CA GLU A 264 -17.55 0.62 -18.15
C GLU A 264 -17.09 0.11 -19.52
N ILE A 265 -16.10 -0.80 -19.59
CA ILE A 265 -15.55 -1.29 -20.86
C ILE A 265 -16.28 -2.55 -21.38
N ILE A 266 -17.27 -3.07 -20.64
CA ILE A 266 -18.02 -4.29 -21.04
C ILE A 266 -19.41 -3.96 -21.65
N GLU A 267 -19.83 -2.69 -21.65
CA GLU A 267 -21.15 -2.28 -22.20
C GLU A 267 -21.08 -1.23 -23.32
N SER A 268 -19.97 -1.16 -24.07
CA SER A 268 -19.88 -0.33 -25.31
C SER A 268 -19.66 -1.15 -26.57
#